data_AF-A0A068YE92-F1
#
_entry.id   AF-A0A068YE92-F1
#
_cell.length_a   1.000
_cell.length_b   1.000
_cell.length_c   1.000
_cell.angle_alpha   90.00
_cell.angle_beta   90.00
_cell.angle_gamma   90.00
#
_symmetry.space_group_name_H-M   'P 1'
#
loop_
_entity.id
_entity.type
_entity.pdbx_description
1 polymer ?
#
loop_
_entity_poly.entity_id
_entity_poly.type
_entity_poly.pdbx_seq_one_letter_code
_entity_poly.pdbx_strand_id
1 'polypeptide(L)'
;MRQLREAEYRSLTDKLSKYIQDIKPLLERGNEKYDFYYHRGRVFYCRDDLAKRAKNITRKNLLSFGTCFGKFTKNSQFRLHITALPYLTPYAKYRIWLKPSAEQHFLYGQHIVKSGLARVSEDTPQYAGVIVMNANDTPLGFGVAAKFPSSRHWGIYQERRDDRIGPGDWFVNSYWFCNSPHFITGFVITDHAMFTASVAVPFYLLSGFPAGIF
;
A
#
# COMPACT_ATOMS: atom_id res chain seq x y z
N MET A 1 4.09 9.36 22.28
CA MET A 1 3.28 9.90 21.17
C MET A 1 3.18 11.42 21.35
N ARG A 2 3.28 12.20 20.28
CA ARG A 2 3.11 13.66 20.30
C ARG A 2 2.20 14.12 19.16
N GLN A 3 1.65 15.33 19.27
CA GLN A 3 0.98 15.99 18.14
C GLN A 3 2.01 16.42 17.07
N LEU A 4 1.56 16.59 15.83
CA LEU A 4 2.41 17.07 14.73
C LEU A 4 2.75 18.55 14.93
N ARG A 5 3.96 18.94 14.53
CA ARG A 5 4.33 20.35 14.41
C ARG A 5 3.73 20.93 13.14
N GLU A 6 3.56 22.25 13.08
CA GLU A 6 2.99 22.92 11.91
C GLU A 6 3.75 22.63 10.61
N ALA A 7 5.08 22.66 10.62
CA ALA A 7 5.90 22.35 9.45
C ALA A 7 5.74 20.90 8.95
N GLU A 8 5.60 19.95 9.88
CA GLU A 8 5.37 18.54 9.58
C GLU A 8 3.96 18.32 9.03
N TYR A 9 2.99 19.04 9.59
CA TYR A 9 1.60 19.01 9.15
C TYR A 9 1.46 19.55 7.72
N ARG A 10 2.11 20.69 7.40
CA ARG A 10 2.17 21.22 6.03
C ARG A 10 2.73 20.20 5.05
N SER A 11 3.88 19.58 5.38
CA SER A 11 4.51 18.56 4.53
C SER A 11 3.63 17.33 4.29
N LEU A 12 2.81 16.94 5.28
CA LEU A 12 1.84 15.86 5.16
C LEU A 12 0.66 16.27 4.26
N THR A 13 0.09 17.44 4.51
CA THR A 13 -1.01 18.03 3.73
C THR A 13 -0.62 18.22 2.27
N ASP A 14 0.60 18.69 1.98
CA ASP A 14 1.14 18.86 0.63
C ASP A 14 1.30 17.54 -0.13
N LYS A 15 1.55 16.44 0.58
CA LYS A 15 1.58 15.10 -0.01
C LYS A 15 0.18 14.53 -0.22
N LEU A 16 -0.75 14.77 0.72
CA LEU A 16 -2.13 14.29 0.62
C LEU A 16 -2.93 15.04 -0.47
N SER A 17 -2.69 16.33 -0.65
CA SER A 17 -3.36 17.17 -1.66
C SER A 17 -3.09 16.71 -3.11
N LYS A 18 -2.03 15.93 -3.32
CA LYS A 18 -1.75 15.31 -4.63
C LYS A 18 -2.73 14.19 -5.00
N TYR A 19 -3.32 13.54 -4.00
CA TYR A 19 -4.18 12.37 -4.18
C TYR A 19 -5.65 12.67 -3.89
N ILE A 20 -5.92 13.56 -2.93
CA ILE A 20 -7.26 13.90 -2.44
C ILE A 20 -7.57 15.36 -2.74
N GLN A 21 -8.85 15.66 -2.96
CA GLN A 21 -9.36 17.02 -3.11
C GLN A 21 -9.44 17.77 -1.76
N ASP A 22 -10.05 17.16 -0.73
CA ASP A 22 -10.22 17.76 0.60
C ASP A 22 -9.83 16.84 1.76
N ILE A 23 -9.16 17.41 2.77
CA ILE A 23 -8.70 16.68 3.98
C ILE A 23 -9.75 16.69 5.09
N LYS A 24 -10.65 17.68 5.11
CA LYS A 24 -11.73 17.81 6.11
C LYS A 24 -12.50 16.51 6.37
N PRO A 25 -12.97 15.75 5.35
CA PRO A 25 -13.70 14.50 5.59
C PRO A 25 -12.87 13.39 6.25
N LEU A 26 -11.54 13.51 6.25
CA LEU A 26 -10.67 12.60 7.02
C LEU A 26 -10.62 12.99 8.50
N LEU A 27 -10.74 14.26 8.85
CA LEU A 27 -10.68 14.69 10.25
C LEU A 27 -12.03 14.54 10.96
N GLU A 28 -13.11 14.82 10.23
CA GLU A 28 -14.48 14.86 10.75
C GLU A 28 -15.30 13.76 10.09
N ARG A 29 -15.36 12.59 10.73
CA ARG A 29 -16.21 11.47 10.30
C ARG A 29 -17.42 11.39 11.22
N GLY A 30 -18.46 12.15 10.89
CA GLY A 30 -19.68 12.23 11.70
C GLY A 30 -19.39 12.80 13.09
N ASN A 31 -19.74 12.07 14.14
CA ASN A 31 -19.53 12.49 15.54
C ASN A 31 -18.11 12.22 16.07
N GLU A 32 -17.29 11.51 15.29
CA GLU A 32 -15.96 11.07 15.73
C GLU A 32 -14.87 11.96 15.14
N LYS A 33 -14.02 12.49 16.03
CA LYS A 33 -12.86 13.30 15.66
C LYS A 33 -11.63 12.43 15.48
N TYR A 34 -10.96 12.62 14.35
CA TYR A 34 -9.73 11.96 13.98
C TYR A 34 -8.61 12.96 13.81
N ASP A 35 -7.47 12.63 14.38
CA ASP A 35 -6.27 13.48 14.35
C ASP A 35 -5.04 12.68 13.92
N PHE A 36 -4.04 13.42 13.45
CA PHE A 36 -2.73 12.87 13.13
C PHE A 36 -1.78 13.01 14.32
N TYR A 37 -1.05 11.93 14.61
CA TYR A 37 -0.09 11.85 15.70
C TYR A 37 1.25 11.36 15.21
N TYR A 38 2.32 11.87 15.80
CA TYR A 38 3.69 11.48 15.48
C TYR A 38 4.27 10.55 16.55
N HIS A 39 4.89 9.47 16.10
CA HIS A 39 5.61 8.54 16.97
C HIS A 39 6.75 7.84 16.22
N ARG A 40 7.97 7.90 16.79
CA ARG A 40 9.18 7.24 16.26
C ARG A 40 9.43 7.45 14.75
N GLY A 41 9.21 8.67 14.23
CA GLY A 41 9.43 8.98 12.81
C GLY A 41 8.25 8.64 11.90
N ARG A 42 7.16 8.07 12.43
CA ARG A 42 5.96 7.70 11.68
C ARG A 42 4.77 8.57 12.09
N VAL A 43 3.87 8.79 11.14
CA VAL A 43 2.60 9.47 11.37
C VAL A 43 1.50 8.42 11.41
N PHE A 44 0.70 8.50 12.47
CA PHE A 44 -0.45 7.66 12.70
C PHE A 44 -1.72 8.49 12.62
N TYR A 45 -2.73 7.95 11.95
CA TYR A 45 -4.09 8.46 11.89
C TYR A 45 -4.94 7.69 12.89
N CYS A 46 -5.57 8.40 13.82
CA CYS A 46 -6.19 7.80 14.98
C CYS A 46 -7.38 8.64 15.48
N ARG A 47 -8.34 7.99 16.13
CA ARG A 47 -9.40 8.67 16.88
C ARG A 47 -8.84 9.33 18.12
N ASP A 48 -9.39 10.46 18.52
CA ASP A 48 -8.96 11.16 19.74
C ASP A 48 -9.13 10.34 21.02
N ASP A 49 -10.20 9.55 21.12
CA ASP A 49 -10.43 8.69 22.28
C ASP A 49 -9.36 7.60 22.42
N LEU A 50 -8.94 7.03 21.29
CA LEU A 50 -7.87 6.04 21.26
C LEU A 50 -6.53 6.70 21.58
N ALA A 51 -6.31 7.92 21.12
CA ALA A 51 -5.12 8.70 21.46
C ALA A 51 -5.03 9.01 22.97
N LYS A 52 -6.16 9.36 23.62
CA LYS A 52 -6.22 9.56 25.08
C LYS A 52 -5.81 8.30 25.85
N ARG A 53 -6.32 7.13 25.45
CA ARG A 53 -5.94 5.84 26.08
C ARG A 53 -4.48 5.48 25.83
N ALA A 54 -3.98 5.73 24.62
CA ALA A 54 -2.61 5.44 24.24
C ALA A 54 -1.57 6.31 24.98
N LYS A 55 -1.96 7.48 25.53
CA LYS A 55 -1.07 8.32 26.36
C LYS A 55 -0.63 7.64 27.66
N ASN A 56 -1.41 6.69 28.18
CA ASN A 56 -1.06 5.95 29.40
C ASN A 56 0.06 4.92 29.19
N ILE A 57 0.41 4.62 27.93
CA ILE A 57 1.44 3.64 27.60
C ILE A 57 2.78 4.36 27.41
N THR A 58 3.84 3.82 28.01
CA THR A 58 5.19 4.39 27.87
C THR A 58 5.65 4.40 26.41
N ARG A 59 6.44 5.42 26.03
CA ARG A 59 6.96 5.57 24.64
C ARG A 59 7.77 4.35 24.17
N LYS A 60 8.43 3.64 25.08
CA LYS A 60 9.25 2.44 24.79
C LYS A 60 8.37 1.22 24.47
N ASN A 61 7.20 1.10 25.10
CA ASN A 61 6.32 -0.05 24.93
C ASN A 61 5.29 0.18 23.82
N LEU A 62 4.97 1.44 23.49
CA LEU A 62 4.06 1.77 22.40
C LEU A 62 4.73 1.50 21.03
N LEU A 63 4.22 0.51 20.30
CA LEU A 63 4.72 0.14 18.96
C LEU A 63 3.98 0.90 17.85
N SER A 64 2.65 0.74 17.81
CA SER A 64 1.73 1.36 16.86
C SER A 64 0.39 1.64 17.53
N PHE A 65 -0.36 2.60 17.00
CA PHE A 65 -1.72 2.89 17.42
C PHE A 65 -2.46 3.48 16.22
N GLY A 66 -3.68 3.01 15.96
CA GLY A 66 -4.42 3.38 14.75
C GLY A 66 -3.71 2.94 13.46
N THR A 67 -3.86 3.74 12.41
CA THR A 67 -3.35 3.41 11.07
C THR A 67 -2.12 4.25 10.76
N CYS A 68 -1.02 3.60 10.36
CA CYS A 68 0.17 4.31 9.88
C CYS A 68 -0.12 4.94 8.51
N PHE A 69 0.05 6.25 8.36
CA PHE A 69 -0.10 6.91 7.06
C PHE A 69 1.23 7.02 6.32
N GLY A 70 2.33 7.13 7.05
CA GLY A 70 3.60 7.44 6.45
C GLY A 70 4.74 7.53 7.45
N LYS A 71 5.94 7.78 6.93
CA LYS A 71 7.11 8.13 7.73
C LYS A 71 7.80 9.35 7.16
N PHE A 72 8.42 10.11 8.05
CA PHE A 72 9.33 11.17 7.64
C PHE A 72 10.71 10.57 7.35
N THR A 73 11.32 11.01 6.25
CA THR A 73 12.71 10.70 5.93
C THR A 73 13.64 11.60 6.75
N LYS A 74 14.94 11.28 6.72
CA LYS A 74 15.98 12.16 7.29
C LYS A 74 15.96 13.56 6.66
N ASN A 75 15.57 13.65 5.40
CA ASN A 75 15.44 14.90 4.65
C ASN A 75 14.13 15.65 4.95
N SER A 76 13.40 15.27 6.01
CA SER A 76 12.10 15.82 6.42
C SER A 76 10.97 15.67 5.39
N GLN A 77 11.18 14.92 4.31
CA GLN A 77 10.14 14.64 3.33
C GLN A 77 9.22 13.53 3.82
N PHE A 78 7.91 13.74 3.66
CA PHE A 78 6.90 12.75 4.04
C PHE A 78 6.75 11.69 2.95
N ARG A 79 6.95 10.42 3.32
CA ARG A 79 6.70 9.25 2.46
C ARG A 79 5.42 8.56 2.90
N LEU A 80 4.45 8.51 2.00
CA LEU A 80 3.16 7.85 2.21
C LEU A 80 3.31 6.32 2.16
N HIS A 81 2.62 5.61 3.04
CA HIS A 81 2.56 4.15 3.08
C HIS A 81 1.26 3.62 2.47
N ILE A 82 1.32 2.40 1.92
CA ILE A 82 0.16 1.69 1.36
C ILE A 82 -0.99 1.52 2.36
N THR A 83 -0.70 1.52 3.66
CA THR A 83 -1.69 1.42 4.74
C THR A 83 -2.67 2.59 4.78
N ALA A 84 -2.31 3.74 4.20
CA ALA A 84 -3.23 4.88 4.07
C ALA A 84 -4.30 4.67 2.99
N LEU A 85 -4.02 3.80 2.00
CA LEU A 85 -4.83 3.59 0.81
C LEU A 85 -6.35 3.51 1.07
N PRO A 86 -6.87 2.63 1.95
CA PRO A 86 -8.33 2.51 2.14
C PRO A 86 -8.99 3.79 2.65
N TYR A 87 -8.25 4.67 3.35
CA TYR A 87 -8.78 5.95 3.80
C TYR A 87 -8.79 7.00 2.70
N LEU A 88 -7.85 6.92 1.75
CA LEU A 88 -7.74 7.90 0.65
C LEU A 88 -8.59 7.52 -0.56
N THR A 89 -8.78 6.22 -0.83
CA THR A 89 -9.56 5.71 -1.97
C THR A 89 -10.92 6.40 -2.19
N PRO A 90 -11.81 6.55 -1.18
CA PRO A 90 -13.12 7.16 -1.42
C PRO A 90 -13.04 8.64 -1.80
N TYR A 91 -12.00 9.35 -1.38
CA TYR A 91 -11.82 10.79 -1.60
C TYR A 91 -10.81 11.10 -2.73
N ALA A 92 -10.39 10.07 -3.48
CA ALA A 92 -9.39 10.21 -4.51
C ALA A 92 -9.86 11.09 -5.66
N LYS A 93 -9.04 12.07 -6.05
CA LYS A 93 -9.31 12.98 -7.16
C LYS A 93 -9.21 12.27 -8.52
N TYR A 94 -8.16 11.46 -8.69
CA TYR A 94 -7.89 10.74 -9.92
C TYR A 94 -7.75 9.24 -9.65
N ARG A 95 -8.45 8.45 -10.45
CA ARG A 95 -8.48 6.99 -10.34
C ARG A 95 -8.15 6.35 -11.67
N ILE A 96 -7.45 5.22 -11.59
CA ILE A 96 -7.08 4.41 -12.74
C ILE A 96 -7.40 2.96 -12.46
N TRP A 97 -8.02 2.30 -13.43
CA TRP A 97 -8.35 0.89 -13.38
C TRP A 97 -7.39 0.10 -14.26
N LEU A 98 -6.84 -0.96 -13.71
CA LEU A 98 -5.98 -1.91 -14.43
C LEU A 98 -6.80 -3.03 -15.05
N LYS A 99 -6.25 -3.58 -16.13
CA LYS A 99 -6.67 -4.89 -16.64
C LYS A 99 -6.05 -6.00 -15.78
N PRO A 100 -6.70 -7.17 -15.66
CA PRO A 100 -6.16 -8.31 -14.93
C PRO A 100 -4.73 -8.71 -15.35
N SER A 101 -4.39 -8.56 -16.63
CA SER A 101 -3.04 -8.87 -17.15
C SER A 101 -1.94 -7.98 -16.57
N ALA A 102 -2.26 -6.76 -16.15
CA ALA A 102 -1.30 -5.77 -15.64
C ALA A 102 -1.29 -5.68 -14.10
N GLU A 103 -2.26 -6.27 -13.41
CA GLU A 103 -2.38 -6.22 -11.95
C GLU A 103 -1.20 -6.86 -11.25
N GLN A 104 -0.85 -8.09 -11.65
CA GLN A 104 0.27 -8.81 -11.07
C GLN A 104 1.60 -8.05 -11.27
N HIS A 105 1.78 -7.42 -12.42
CA HIS A 105 2.95 -6.58 -12.70
C HIS A 105 3.03 -5.39 -11.73
N PHE A 106 1.91 -4.71 -11.49
CA PHE A 106 1.85 -3.59 -10.55
C PHE A 106 2.09 -4.02 -9.09
N LEU A 107 1.55 -5.17 -8.68
CA LEU A 107 1.74 -5.71 -7.33
C LEU A 107 3.21 -6.07 -7.05
N TYR A 108 3.94 -6.49 -8.10
CA TYR A 108 5.40 -6.69 -8.01
C TYR A 108 6.21 -5.39 -8.13
N GLY A 109 5.56 -4.23 -8.16
CA GLY A 109 6.22 -2.93 -8.18
C GLY A 109 6.73 -2.50 -9.55
N GLN A 110 6.24 -3.14 -10.62
CA GLN A 110 6.55 -2.72 -11.99
C GLN A 110 5.66 -1.55 -12.42
N HIS A 111 6.14 -0.81 -13.42
CA HIS A 111 5.37 0.27 -14.05
C HIS A 111 4.29 -0.30 -14.96
N ILE A 112 3.14 0.36 -15.01
CA ILE A 112 2.04 -0.05 -15.88
C ILE A 112 2.25 0.60 -17.24
N VAL A 113 2.20 -0.20 -18.31
CA VAL A 113 2.23 0.28 -19.69
C VAL A 113 0.82 0.58 -20.20
N LYS A 114 0.69 1.36 -21.28
CA LYS A 114 -0.61 1.72 -21.89
C LYS A 114 -1.56 0.53 -22.08
N SER A 115 -1.04 -0.60 -22.55
CA SER A 115 -1.83 -1.79 -22.86
C SER A 115 -2.53 -2.37 -21.62
N GLY A 116 -1.94 -2.18 -20.44
CA GLY A 116 -2.41 -2.66 -19.15
C GLY A 116 -3.51 -1.82 -18.50
N LEU A 117 -3.90 -0.71 -19.12
CA LEU A 117 -4.94 0.19 -18.60
C LEU A 117 -6.31 -0.23 -19.11
N ALA A 118 -7.27 -0.30 -18.19
CA ALA A 118 -8.67 -0.57 -18.51
C ALA A 118 -9.45 0.74 -18.63
N ARG A 119 -9.41 1.59 -17.60
CA ARG A 119 -10.12 2.87 -17.53
C ARG A 119 -9.25 3.90 -16.83
N VAL A 120 -9.36 5.16 -17.24
CA VAL A 120 -8.63 6.29 -16.67
C VAL A 120 -9.62 7.41 -16.44
N SER A 121 -9.51 8.10 -15.31
CA SER A 121 -10.30 9.32 -15.08
C SER A 121 -9.96 10.39 -16.11
N GLU A 122 -10.99 10.98 -16.69
CA GLU A 122 -10.86 12.18 -17.54
C GLU A 122 -10.19 13.30 -16.72
N ASP A 123 -9.41 14.15 -17.39
CA ASP A 123 -8.68 15.29 -16.79
C ASP A 123 -7.54 14.97 -15.82
N THR A 124 -6.92 13.78 -15.91
CA THR A 124 -5.70 13.48 -15.13
C THR A 124 -4.50 14.26 -15.71
N PRO A 125 -3.96 15.29 -15.02
CA PRO A 125 -2.85 16.06 -15.54
C PRO A 125 -1.55 15.27 -15.39
N GLN A 126 -0.53 15.70 -16.15
CA GLN A 126 0.79 15.09 -16.04
C GLN A 126 1.37 15.27 -14.62
N TYR A 127 1.96 14.20 -14.08
CA TYR A 127 2.54 14.13 -12.74
C TYR A 127 1.56 14.28 -11.57
N ALA A 128 0.25 14.15 -11.82
CA ALA A 128 -0.71 13.99 -10.73
C ALA A 128 -0.54 12.66 -9.98
N GLY A 129 -0.80 12.71 -8.68
CA GLY A 129 -0.99 11.51 -7.87
C GLY A 129 -2.29 10.82 -8.25
N VAL A 130 -2.22 9.53 -8.53
CA VAL A 130 -3.35 8.70 -8.94
C VAL A 130 -3.48 7.50 -8.01
N ILE A 131 -4.72 7.11 -7.74
CA ILE A 131 -4.99 5.86 -7.04
C ILE A 131 -5.29 4.77 -8.08
N VAL A 132 -4.54 3.68 -7.98
CA VAL A 132 -4.61 2.55 -8.89
C VAL A 132 -5.55 1.51 -8.28
N MET A 133 -6.51 1.07 -9.08
CA MET A 133 -7.55 0.11 -8.71
C MET A 133 -7.58 -1.05 -9.71
N ASN A 134 -8.11 -2.17 -9.26
CA ASN A 134 -8.46 -3.32 -10.10
C ASN A 134 -9.74 -3.00 -10.91
N ALA A 135 -10.03 -3.78 -11.95
CA ALA A 135 -11.32 -3.81 -12.63
C ALA A 135 -12.53 -3.99 -11.67
N ASN A 136 -12.34 -4.64 -10.52
CA ASN A 136 -13.36 -4.85 -9.48
C ASN A 136 -13.43 -3.73 -8.42
N ASP A 137 -12.92 -2.53 -8.71
CA ASP A 137 -12.88 -1.38 -7.78
C ASP A 137 -12.09 -1.61 -6.47
N THR A 138 -11.29 -2.68 -6.40
CA THR A 138 -10.38 -2.91 -5.27
C THR A 138 -9.15 -2.02 -5.40
N PRO A 139 -8.79 -1.20 -4.39
CA PRO A 139 -7.63 -0.34 -4.47
C PRO A 139 -6.33 -1.15 -4.33
N LEU A 140 -5.43 -1.02 -5.30
CA LEU A 140 -4.16 -1.75 -5.37
C LEU A 140 -2.99 -0.92 -4.83
N GLY A 141 -2.98 0.38 -5.08
CA GLY A 141 -1.89 1.24 -4.60
C GLY A 141 -1.89 2.66 -5.15
N PHE A 142 -0.77 3.34 -4.90
CA PHE A 142 -0.53 4.70 -5.37
C PHE A 142 0.34 4.71 -6.63
N GLY A 143 0.10 5.68 -7.50
CA GLY A 143 0.92 5.94 -8.68
C GLY A 143 1.00 7.42 -8.99
N VAL A 144 1.86 7.75 -9.94
CA VAL A 144 2.01 9.08 -10.54
C VAL A 144 1.79 8.94 -12.04
N ALA A 145 0.90 9.76 -12.59
CA ALA A 145 0.62 9.75 -14.02
C ALA A 145 1.81 10.32 -14.82
N ALA A 146 2.30 9.59 -15.83
CA ALA A 146 3.51 10.01 -16.56
C ALA A 146 3.27 11.07 -17.64
N LYS A 147 2.16 11.04 -18.40
CA LYS A 147 1.85 12.03 -19.47
C LYS A 147 0.43 11.95 -20.08
N PHE A 148 0.04 13.06 -20.73
CA PHE A 148 -1.23 13.41 -21.38
C PHE A 148 -1.78 12.40 -22.44
N PRO A 149 -3.10 12.40 -22.70
CA PRO A 149 -3.83 11.48 -23.59
C PRO A 149 -3.45 11.48 -25.10
N SER A 150 -2.60 12.38 -25.58
CA SER A 150 -2.34 12.57 -27.03
C SER A 150 -1.03 12.00 -27.58
N SER A 151 -0.10 11.53 -26.73
CA SER A 151 1.19 10.99 -27.19
C SER A 151 1.21 9.45 -27.22
N ARG A 152 1.73 8.85 -28.30
CA ARG A 152 1.74 7.40 -28.60
C ARG A 152 2.47 6.51 -27.58
N HIS A 153 3.11 7.08 -26.55
CA HIS A 153 3.84 6.36 -25.50
C HIS A 153 3.22 6.68 -24.14
N TRP A 154 2.63 5.68 -23.48
CA TRP A 154 1.91 5.85 -22.20
C TRP A 154 2.44 4.85 -21.17
N GLY A 155 2.64 5.33 -19.94
CA GLY A 155 2.94 4.50 -18.78
C GLY A 155 2.53 5.19 -17.48
N ILE A 156 2.31 4.42 -16.42
CA ILE A 156 2.16 4.92 -15.05
C ILE A 156 3.44 4.59 -14.33
N TYR A 157 4.09 5.62 -13.80
CA TYR A 157 5.16 5.42 -12.85
C TYR A 157 4.51 5.21 -11.49
N GLN A 158 4.70 4.04 -10.91
CA GLN A 158 4.48 3.89 -9.48
C GLN A 158 5.37 4.90 -8.75
N GLU A 159 4.89 5.57 -7.70
CA GLU A 159 5.72 6.51 -6.93
C GLU A 159 6.89 5.70 -6.32
N ARG A 160 8.04 5.71 -7.01
CA ARG A 160 9.21 4.93 -6.62
C ARG A 160 9.75 5.43 -5.29
N ARG A 161 10.32 4.49 -4.55
CA ARG A 161 10.93 4.62 -3.22
C ARG A 161 12.12 5.60 -3.11
N ASP A 162 12.49 6.38 -4.12
CA ASP A 162 13.64 7.28 -4.04
C ASP A 162 13.49 8.58 -4.82
N ASP A 163 13.55 9.71 -4.09
CA ASP A 163 13.76 11.07 -4.59
C ASP A 163 15.22 11.31 -5.02
N ARG A 164 15.84 10.37 -5.75
CA ARG A 164 17.19 10.56 -6.32
C ARG A 164 17.21 10.19 -7.80
N ILE A 165 17.13 11.20 -8.65
CA ILE A 165 17.65 11.14 -10.02
C ILE A 165 19.00 11.86 -9.99
N GLY A 166 20.05 11.10 -9.73
CA GLY A 166 21.42 11.39 -10.17
C GLY A 166 21.80 10.34 -11.22
N PRO A 167 22.62 10.68 -12.23
CA PRO A 167 23.01 9.72 -13.25
C PRO A 167 24.07 8.76 -12.68
N GLY A 168 23.72 7.48 -12.63
CA GLY A 168 24.63 6.41 -12.25
C GLY A 168 24.44 5.95 -10.80
N ASP A 169 23.80 4.79 -10.64
CA ASP A 169 24.12 3.79 -9.62
C ASP A 169 23.21 2.58 -9.87
N TRP A 170 23.73 1.64 -10.66
CA TRP A 170 23.22 0.28 -10.73
C TRP A 170 23.86 -0.53 -9.58
N PHE A 171 23.04 -1.37 -8.95
CA PHE A 171 23.35 -2.30 -7.85
C PHE A 171 23.30 -1.73 -6.41
N VAL A 172 22.36 -2.23 -5.60
CA VAL A 172 22.59 -3.23 -4.53
C VAL A 172 21.32 -3.37 -3.64
N ASN A 173 21.00 -4.63 -3.33
CA ASN A 173 20.22 -5.17 -2.20
C ASN A 173 18.70 -5.37 -2.30
N SER A 174 18.32 -6.55 -2.80
CA SER A 174 18.13 -7.78 -1.98
C SER A 174 17.96 -7.62 -0.45
N TYR A 175 16.91 -8.28 0.05
CA TYR A 175 16.58 -8.62 1.45
C TYR A 175 16.15 -7.49 2.41
N TRP A 176 14.94 -7.63 2.95
CA TRP A 176 14.70 -7.93 4.37
C TRP A 176 13.19 -8.17 4.59
N PHE A 177 12.75 -9.38 4.21
CA PHE A 177 11.75 -10.08 5.01
C PHE A 177 12.52 -10.60 6.23
N CYS A 178 12.36 -9.95 7.38
CA CYS A 178 12.89 -10.47 8.64
C CYS A 178 11.95 -11.59 9.10
N ASN A 179 12.30 -12.81 8.72
CA ASN A 179 11.79 -14.04 9.32
C ASN A 179 12.47 -14.16 10.70
N SER A 180 11.72 -14.04 11.79
CA SER A 180 12.19 -14.44 13.11
C SER A 180 11.48 -15.76 13.49
N PRO A 181 12.20 -16.90 13.49
CA PRO A 181 11.66 -18.18 13.89
C PRO A 181 12.05 -18.46 15.35
N HIS A 182 11.30 -17.94 16.31
CA HIS A 182 11.33 -18.45 17.68
C HIS A 182 9.95 -18.28 18.31
N PHE A 183 9.23 -19.41 18.39
CA PHE A 183 8.32 -19.87 19.45
C PHE A 183 7.18 -20.68 18.83
N ILE A 184 7.41 -21.99 18.80
CA ILE A 184 6.36 -23.01 18.76
C ILE A 184 5.89 -23.17 20.21
N THR A 185 4.58 -23.05 20.47
CA THR A 185 3.76 -23.86 21.40
C THR A 185 2.43 -23.16 21.74
N GLY A 186 1.32 -23.93 21.72
CA GLY A 186 0.03 -23.59 22.31
C GLY A 186 -1.08 -23.30 21.29
N PHE A 187 -1.90 -24.27 20.83
CA PHE A 187 -3.18 -24.71 21.46
C PHE A 187 -4.14 -23.51 21.70
N VAL A 188 -5.38 -23.38 21.18
CA VAL A 188 -6.49 -24.29 20.90
C VAL A 188 -7.44 -23.60 19.91
N ILE A 189 -7.91 -24.31 18.87
CA ILE A 189 -9.14 -23.97 18.14
C ILE A 189 -10.14 -25.08 18.47
N THR A 190 -11.13 -24.76 19.30
CA THR A 190 -12.32 -25.59 19.51
C THR A 190 -13.34 -25.30 18.41
N ASP A 191 -13.65 -26.36 17.66
CA ASP A 191 -14.97 -26.81 17.21
C ASP A 191 -15.93 -25.82 16.54
N HIS A 192 -16.18 -26.01 15.24
CA HIS A 192 -17.15 -27.04 14.81
C HIS A 192 -17.08 -27.25 13.29
N ALA A 193 -16.91 -28.51 12.92
CA ALA A 193 -17.05 -29.05 11.58
C ALA A 193 -18.53 -29.22 11.21
N MET A 194 -18.84 -29.06 9.92
CA MET A 194 -19.69 -29.99 9.16
C MET A 194 -19.66 -29.57 7.70
N PHE A 195 -18.84 -30.24 6.88
CA PHE A 195 -19.31 -30.77 5.60
C PHE A 195 -18.34 -31.86 5.14
N THR A 196 -18.89 -33.07 5.16
CA THR A 196 -18.35 -34.35 4.72
C THR A 196 -18.17 -34.38 3.20
N ALA A 197 -17.07 -34.94 2.70
CA ALA A 197 -17.08 -36.10 1.78
C ALA A 197 -15.70 -36.38 1.14
N SER A 198 -15.31 -37.66 1.19
CA SER A 198 -14.35 -38.42 0.36
C SER A 198 -12.88 -37.97 0.33
N VAL A 199 -11.91 -38.65 0.95
CA VAL A 199 -11.39 -40.03 0.69
C VAL A 199 -11.00 -40.19 -0.80
N ALA A 200 -9.78 -40.52 -1.23
CA ALA A 200 -8.51 -40.83 -0.60
C ALA A 200 -7.37 -40.80 -1.65
N VAL A 201 -6.20 -40.34 -1.18
CA VAL A 201 -4.82 -40.84 -1.39
C VAL A 201 -4.22 -40.96 -2.82
N PRO A 202 -3.06 -40.31 -3.05
CA PRO A 202 -2.20 -40.48 -4.22
C PRO A 202 -1.18 -41.62 -4.00
N PHE A 203 -0.73 -42.28 -5.08
CA PHE A 203 0.42 -43.18 -5.01
C PHE A 203 1.45 -42.87 -6.10
N TYR A 204 2.68 -42.79 -5.63
CA TYR A 204 3.91 -42.41 -6.30
C TYR A 204 4.57 -43.60 -7.01
N LEU A 205 5.53 -43.24 -7.88
CA LEU A 205 6.80 -43.93 -8.20
C LEU A 205 6.90 -44.85 -9.45
N LEU A 206 7.88 -44.42 -10.27
CA LEU A 206 9.02 -45.17 -10.80
C LEU A 206 9.01 -45.69 -12.25
N SER A 207 9.91 -45.04 -13.01
CA SER A 207 10.96 -45.63 -13.85
C SER A 207 10.63 -46.18 -15.24
N GLY A 208 11.40 -45.70 -16.22
CA GLY A 208 12.03 -46.57 -17.22
C GLY A 208 11.56 -46.45 -18.68
N PHE A 209 12.31 -45.67 -19.47
CA PHE A 209 12.50 -45.78 -20.94
C PHE A 209 12.84 -47.22 -21.42
N PRO A 210 13.02 -47.54 -22.73
CA PRO A 210 12.29 -47.20 -23.98
C PRO A 210 12.09 -48.41 -24.95
N ALA A 211 11.43 -48.18 -26.09
CA ALA A 211 11.42 -48.89 -27.40
C ALA A 211 9.96 -48.98 -27.92
N GLY A 212 9.57 -48.59 -29.13
CA GLY A 212 10.27 -48.56 -30.41
C GLY A 212 9.75 -49.67 -31.32
N ILE A 213 8.51 -49.57 -31.82
CA ILE A 213 7.99 -50.28 -33.01
C ILE A 213 6.91 -49.41 -33.69
N PHE A 214 7.31 -48.65 -34.70
CA PHE A 214 6.76 -48.55 -36.06
C PHE A 214 7.40 -47.37 -36.80
#